data_AF-A0AAV7BEJ9-F1
#
_entry.id   AF-A0AAV7BEJ9-F1
#
_cell.length_a   1.000
_cell.length_b   1.000
_cell.length_c   1.000
_cell.angle_alpha   90.00
_cell.angle_beta   90.00
_cell.angle_gamma   90.00
#
_symmetry.space_group_name_H-M   'P 1'
#
loop_
_entity.id
_entity.type
_entity.pdbx_description
1 polymer ?
#
loop_
_entity_poly.entity_id
_entity_poly.type
_entity_poly.pdbx_seq_one_letter_code
_entity_poly.pdbx_strand_id
1 'polypeptide(L)'
;MPFHTIHVCCSCSNRIFSVVMSSLSVSPLICLLHKTTTCRCFPLSYRLALLWYHTVVRPFFALDGSDNQAGLKEAKEILLKKESAYPNSSLFMFFKGRVQRLECQINSALTSFHTALELATEQREIQHVCLYEIGWCSMIELNFKDAFRSFERLKNESRWSQCYYAYLTAVCQGATGDVEGAQEVFRDVQKLFKRKNNQIEQFSVKKGERFRKQNPTKHLCVLAAIEVLYLWKALPNCSFTNLQHMSQACHEVVDPSVVGLRNLLLGAIHKCLGNVEDAVQFFQRAVKDEQGRQQNLYIQPYACYELGCLLLDNPEEEYTGYDFENRLHVRIHAALASLREVVPQ
;
A
#
# COMPACT_ATOMS: atom_id res chain seq x y z
N MET A 1 -37.31 5.53 19.95
CA MET A 1 -36.29 5.10 18.97
C MET A 1 -34.92 5.37 19.58
N PRO A 2 -34.16 4.37 20.06
CA PRO A 2 -32.83 4.64 20.56
C PRO A 2 -31.81 4.47 19.44
N PHE A 3 -31.02 5.51 19.21
CA PHE A 3 -29.77 5.47 18.46
C PHE A 3 -28.81 4.51 19.19
N HIS A 4 -28.43 3.40 18.56
CA HIS A 4 -27.37 2.53 19.08
C HIS A 4 -26.01 3.07 18.65
N THR A 5 -25.49 4.03 19.41
CA THR A 5 -24.09 4.46 19.36
C THR A 5 -23.24 3.39 20.05
N ILE A 6 -22.40 2.69 19.27
CA ILE A 6 -21.50 1.66 19.80
C ILE A 6 -20.30 2.36 20.47
N HIS A 7 -20.35 2.47 21.81
CA HIS A 7 -19.22 2.89 22.64
C HIS A 7 -18.27 1.72 22.86
N VAL A 8 -16.96 1.98 22.78
CA VAL A 8 -15.97 0.91 22.80
C VAL A 8 -14.75 1.19 23.71
N CYS A 9 -14.57 0.34 24.71
CA CYS A 9 -13.54 0.41 25.75
C CYS A 9 -12.29 -0.45 25.42
N CYS A 10 -11.14 -0.08 25.98
CA CYS A 10 -9.79 -0.55 25.63
C CYS A 10 -9.28 -1.70 26.54
N SER A 11 -8.58 -2.69 25.95
CA SER A 11 -7.38 -3.43 26.45
C SER A 11 -7.45 -4.95 26.27
N CYS A 12 -6.66 -5.51 25.34
CA CYS A 12 -5.75 -6.65 25.56
C CYS A 12 -5.06 -7.09 24.24
N SER A 13 -3.88 -7.69 24.39
CA SER A 13 -2.87 -7.97 23.37
C SER A 13 -3.00 -9.40 22.83
N ASN A 14 -2.83 -9.63 21.53
CA ASN A 14 -2.57 -10.97 20.97
C ASN A 14 -1.54 -10.92 19.82
N ARG A 15 -0.46 -11.69 19.97
CA ARG A 15 0.80 -11.61 19.19
C ARG A 15 0.71 -12.00 17.71
N ILE A 16 -0.28 -12.79 17.30
CA ILE A 16 -0.39 -13.25 15.90
C ILE A 16 -0.94 -12.14 14.99
N PHE A 17 -1.90 -11.36 15.47
CA PHE A 17 -2.41 -10.16 14.79
C PHE A 17 -1.37 -9.03 14.71
N SER A 18 -0.42 -8.99 15.66
CA SER A 18 0.65 -8.00 15.66
C SER A 18 1.55 -8.11 14.43
N VAL A 19 1.73 -9.29 13.84
CA VAL A 19 2.74 -9.53 12.77
C VAL A 19 2.24 -9.11 11.38
N VAL A 20 0.99 -9.44 11.04
CA VAL A 20 0.33 -9.00 9.79
C VAL A 20 0.12 -7.48 9.78
N MET A 21 -0.05 -6.89 10.96
CA MET A 21 -0.42 -5.49 11.13
C MET A 21 0.77 -4.58 11.40
N SER A 22 1.87 -5.11 11.94
CA SER A 22 3.17 -4.44 11.95
C SER A 22 3.75 -4.31 10.55
N SER A 23 3.44 -5.25 9.65
CA SER A 23 3.89 -5.25 8.25
C SER A 23 2.98 -4.46 7.29
N LEU A 24 1.83 -3.97 7.77
CA LEU A 24 0.89 -3.12 7.03
C LEU A 24 0.87 -1.66 7.51
N SER A 25 1.45 -1.33 8.68
CA SER A 25 1.27 -0.04 9.39
C SER A 25 -0.17 0.24 9.87
N VAL A 26 -1.06 -0.76 9.80
CA VAL A 26 -2.51 -0.61 10.04
C VAL A 26 -2.90 -0.99 11.47
N SER A 27 -2.13 -0.60 12.48
CA SER A 27 -2.44 -0.93 13.89
C SER A 27 -3.84 -0.48 14.40
N PRO A 28 -4.54 0.55 13.85
CA PRO A 28 -5.92 0.87 14.23
C PRO A 28 -6.93 -0.27 13.98
N LEU A 29 -6.71 -1.12 12.98
CA LEU A 29 -7.58 -2.28 12.66
C LEU A 29 -7.54 -3.36 13.77
N ILE A 30 -6.39 -3.57 14.40
CA ILE A 30 -6.28 -4.50 15.55
C ILE A 30 -7.18 -4.00 16.66
N CYS A 31 -7.14 -2.68 16.93
CA CYS A 31 -7.98 -2.07 17.93
C CYS A 31 -9.45 -2.33 17.61
N LEU A 32 -9.91 -2.06 16.39
CA LEU A 32 -11.30 -2.27 15.94
C LEU A 32 -11.81 -3.73 16.02
N LEU A 33 -10.97 -4.70 15.65
CA LEU A 33 -11.33 -6.13 15.74
C LEU A 33 -11.40 -6.60 17.20
N HIS A 34 -10.48 -6.17 18.07
CA HIS A 34 -10.51 -6.51 19.51
C HIS A 34 -11.66 -5.82 20.26
N LYS A 35 -12.02 -4.63 19.79
CA LYS A 35 -13.05 -3.76 20.32
C LYS A 35 -14.48 -4.26 20.04
N THR A 36 -14.67 -5.03 18.97
CA THR A 36 -15.98 -5.56 18.55
C THR A 36 -16.34 -6.88 19.23
N THR A 37 -15.40 -7.55 19.88
CA THR A 37 -15.63 -8.82 20.59
C THR A 37 -16.27 -8.67 21.98
N THR A 38 -16.36 -7.46 22.54
CA THR A 38 -16.85 -7.23 23.91
C THR A 38 -18.35 -6.93 24.03
N CYS A 39 -19.07 -6.74 22.91
CA CYS A 39 -20.52 -6.49 22.92
C CYS A 39 -21.29 -7.69 22.36
N ARG A 40 -22.49 -7.97 22.90
CA ARG A 40 -23.41 -9.09 22.55
C ARG A 40 -23.96 -9.07 21.10
N CYS A 41 -23.23 -8.51 20.14
CA CYS A 41 -23.50 -8.48 18.71
C CYS A 41 -22.59 -9.45 17.92
N PHE A 42 -22.46 -10.69 18.40
CA PHE A 42 -21.69 -11.77 17.74
C PHE A 42 -21.95 -11.90 16.21
N PRO A 43 -23.18 -11.73 15.69
CA PRO A 43 -23.41 -11.85 14.24
C PRO A 43 -22.87 -10.68 13.43
N LEU A 44 -22.67 -9.51 14.04
CA LEU A 44 -22.16 -8.32 13.36
C LEU A 44 -20.63 -8.30 13.39
N SER A 45 -20.02 -8.63 14.54
CA SER A 45 -18.56 -8.71 14.67
C SER A 45 -17.96 -9.77 13.74
N TYR A 46 -18.59 -10.94 13.62
CA TYR A 46 -18.15 -12.00 12.69
C TYR A 46 -18.21 -11.54 11.22
N ARG A 47 -19.25 -10.83 10.81
CA ARG A 47 -19.38 -10.31 9.44
C ARG A 47 -18.37 -9.21 9.14
N LEU A 48 -18.11 -8.32 10.10
CA LEU A 48 -17.06 -7.32 9.96
C LEU A 48 -15.67 -7.98 9.89
N ALA A 49 -15.43 -9.04 10.66
CA ALA A 49 -14.20 -9.82 10.57
C ALA A 49 -14.04 -10.51 9.20
N LEU A 50 -15.12 -11.08 8.65
CA LEU A 50 -15.13 -11.60 7.28
C LEU A 50 -14.85 -10.51 6.25
N LEU A 51 -15.48 -9.34 6.36
CA LEU A 51 -15.21 -8.21 5.46
C LEU A 51 -13.73 -7.80 5.51
N TRP A 52 -13.12 -7.71 6.69
CA TRP A 52 -11.69 -7.48 6.82
C TRP A 52 -10.85 -8.57 6.15
N TYR A 53 -11.21 -9.83 6.36
CA TYR A 53 -10.50 -10.96 5.78
C TYR A 53 -10.55 -10.92 4.24
N HIS A 54 -11.73 -10.74 3.66
CA HIS A 54 -11.93 -10.73 2.21
C HIS A 54 -11.38 -9.45 1.54
N THR A 55 -11.43 -8.29 2.20
CA THR A 55 -11.03 -7.01 1.58
C THR A 55 -9.62 -6.55 1.92
N VAL A 56 -8.96 -7.14 2.92
CA VAL A 56 -7.60 -6.74 3.35
C VAL A 56 -6.64 -7.94 3.42
N VAL A 57 -7.00 -9.01 4.12
CA VAL A 57 -6.07 -10.13 4.33
C VAL A 57 -5.84 -10.91 3.04
N ARG A 58 -6.91 -11.33 2.36
CA ARG A 58 -6.80 -12.10 1.10
C ARG A 58 -6.04 -11.35 0.01
N PRO A 59 -6.37 -10.08 -0.33
CA PRO A 59 -5.66 -9.35 -1.37
C PRO A 59 -4.20 -9.09 -1.02
N PHE A 60 -3.86 -8.96 0.28
CA PHE A 60 -2.50 -8.71 0.71
C PHE A 60 -1.59 -9.94 0.52
N PHE A 61 -2.09 -11.13 0.89
CA PHE A 61 -1.33 -12.38 0.80
C PHE A 61 -1.47 -13.09 -0.55
N ALA A 62 -2.36 -12.61 -1.43
CA ALA A 62 -2.69 -13.28 -2.69
C ALA A 62 -3.03 -14.76 -2.48
N LEU A 63 -3.82 -15.06 -1.43
CA LEU A 63 -4.14 -16.44 -1.02
C LEU A 63 -4.86 -17.23 -2.11
N ASP A 64 -5.52 -16.54 -3.05
CA ASP A 64 -6.26 -17.11 -4.18
C ASP A 64 -5.49 -16.90 -5.52
N GLY A 65 -4.18 -16.64 -5.46
CA GLY A 65 -3.38 -16.28 -6.64
C GLY A 65 -3.70 -14.87 -7.17
N SER A 66 -3.78 -14.70 -8.49
CA SER A 66 -4.21 -13.44 -9.12
C SER A 66 -5.73 -13.19 -9.04
N ASP A 67 -6.51 -14.19 -8.61
CA ASP A 67 -7.97 -14.16 -8.70
C ASP A 67 -8.63 -13.77 -7.37
N ASN A 68 -8.56 -12.48 -7.02
CA ASN A 68 -9.25 -11.93 -5.85
C ASN A 68 -10.79 -11.89 -6.00
N GLN A 69 -11.36 -12.45 -7.07
CA GLN A 69 -12.78 -12.28 -7.41
C GLN A 69 -13.72 -13.01 -6.45
N ALA A 70 -13.35 -14.20 -5.95
CA ALA A 70 -14.17 -14.94 -5.00
C ALA A 70 -14.37 -14.13 -3.71
N GLY A 71 -13.27 -13.71 -3.08
CA GLY A 71 -13.28 -12.87 -1.88
C GLY A 71 -14.07 -11.58 -2.08
N LEU A 72 -13.91 -10.94 -3.23
CA LEU A 72 -14.63 -9.71 -3.55
C LEU A 72 -16.15 -9.93 -3.68
N LYS A 73 -16.58 -11.03 -4.31
CA LYS A 73 -17.99 -11.39 -4.44
C LYS A 73 -18.63 -11.60 -3.06
N GLU A 74 -17.96 -12.35 -2.19
CA GLU A 74 -18.45 -12.60 -0.83
C GLU A 74 -18.56 -11.30 -0.01
N ALA A 75 -17.56 -10.41 -0.12
CA ALA A 75 -17.61 -9.11 0.54
C ALA A 75 -18.80 -8.26 0.07
N LYS A 76 -19.07 -8.21 -1.24
CA LYS A 76 -20.22 -7.49 -1.81
C LYS A 76 -21.54 -8.03 -1.30
N GLU A 77 -21.70 -9.35 -1.26
CA GLU A 77 -22.94 -9.97 -0.75
C GLU A 77 -23.20 -9.62 0.71
N ILE A 78 -22.16 -9.59 1.55
CA ILE A 78 -22.27 -9.17 2.95
C ILE A 78 -22.71 -7.71 3.06
N LEU A 79 -22.14 -6.81 2.24
CA LEU A 79 -22.51 -5.40 2.23
C LEU A 79 -23.94 -5.17 1.75
N LEU A 80 -24.34 -5.78 0.63
CA LEU A 80 -25.69 -5.64 0.07
C LEU A 80 -26.79 -6.08 1.05
N LYS A 81 -26.58 -7.20 1.76
CA LYS A 81 -27.51 -7.71 2.76
C LYS A 81 -27.68 -6.78 3.97
N LYS A 82 -26.81 -5.79 4.15
CA LYS A 82 -26.75 -4.91 5.33
C LYS A 82 -26.84 -3.43 5.02
N GLU A 83 -26.85 -3.04 3.75
CA GLU A 83 -26.94 -1.65 3.31
C GLU A 83 -28.21 -0.98 3.85
N SER A 84 -29.37 -1.66 3.82
CA SER A 84 -30.62 -1.13 4.36
C SER A 84 -30.65 -1.04 5.89
N ALA A 85 -29.88 -1.88 6.58
CA ALA A 85 -29.85 -1.93 8.04
C ALA A 85 -28.90 -0.88 8.65
N TYR A 86 -27.85 -0.49 7.91
CA TYR A 86 -26.80 0.41 8.41
C TYR A 86 -26.35 1.45 7.36
N PRO A 87 -27.27 2.27 6.80
CA PRO A 87 -26.95 3.18 5.69
C PRO A 87 -25.94 4.27 6.07
N ASN A 88 -25.96 4.73 7.32
CA ASN A 88 -25.09 5.81 7.83
C ASN A 88 -23.95 5.29 8.72
N SER A 89 -23.59 4.01 8.60
CA SER A 89 -22.46 3.47 9.36
C SER A 89 -21.14 3.80 8.67
N SER A 90 -20.26 4.52 9.38
CA SER A 90 -18.89 4.83 8.94
C SER A 90 -18.11 3.59 8.51
N LEU A 91 -18.28 2.46 9.23
CA LEU A 91 -17.61 1.19 8.91
C LEU A 91 -18.14 0.52 7.64
N PHE A 92 -19.45 0.47 7.45
CA PHE A 92 -20.00 -0.12 6.21
C PHE A 92 -19.64 0.74 4.99
N MET A 93 -19.65 2.07 5.12
CA MET A 93 -19.16 2.97 4.07
C MET A 93 -17.68 2.78 3.78
N PHE A 94 -16.85 2.61 4.82
CA PHE A 94 -15.43 2.29 4.65
C PHE A 94 -15.25 0.98 3.85
N PHE A 95 -15.96 -0.08 4.21
CA PHE A 95 -15.85 -1.35 3.46
C PHE A 95 -16.40 -1.27 2.03
N LYS A 96 -17.42 -0.46 1.78
CA LYS A 96 -17.89 -0.15 0.43
C LYS A 96 -16.77 0.50 -0.40
N GLY A 97 -16.08 1.48 0.17
CA GLY A 97 -14.89 2.08 -0.46
C GLY A 97 -13.77 1.06 -0.72
N ARG A 98 -13.52 0.14 0.22
CA ARG A 98 -12.51 -0.92 0.04
C ARG A 98 -12.84 -1.87 -1.12
N VAL A 99 -14.11 -2.28 -1.25
CA VAL A 99 -14.58 -3.09 -2.38
C VAL A 99 -14.38 -2.33 -3.70
N GLN A 100 -14.81 -1.07 -3.77
CA GLN A 100 -14.64 -0.22 -4.95
C GLN A 100 -13.16 -0.03 -5.33
N ARG A 101 -12.27 0.12 -4.34
CA ARG A 101 -10.82 0.21 -4.56
C ARG A 101 -10.26 -1.08 -5.17
N LEU A 102 -10.70 -2.25 -4.68
CA LEU A 102 -10.30 -3.56 -5.24
C LEU A 102 -10.85 -3.78 -6.66
N GLU A 103 -11.96 -3.13 -7.01
CA GLU A 103 -12.52 -3.08 -8.38
C GLU A 103 -11.87 -2.02 -9.27
N CYS A 104 -10.84 -1.34 -8.79
CA CYS A 104 -10.18 -0.22 -9.48
C CYS A 104 -11.14 0.97 -9.79
N GLN A 105 -12.27 1.08 -9.09
CA GLN A 105 -13.18 2.23 -9.13
C GLN A 105 -12.71 3.30 -8.14
N ILE A 106 -11.53 3.88 -8.38
CA ILE A 106 -10.83 4.71 -7.41
C ILE A 106 -11.59 5.99 -7.03
N ASN A 107 -12.20 6.67 -8.00
CA ASN A 107 -13.01 7.86 -7.73
C ASN A 107 -14.23 7.56 -6.86
N SER A 108 -14.94 6.47 -7.13
CA SER A 108 -16.06 6.02 -6.30
C SER A 108 -15.61 5.62 -4.90
N ALA A 109 -14.45 4.95 -4.79
CA ALA A 109 -13.85 4.60 -3.51
C ALA A 109 -13.52 5.86 -2.69
N LEU A 110 -12.92 6.88 -3.30
CA LEU A 110 -12.65 8.17 -2.65
C LEU A 110 -13.92 8.81 -2.09
N THR A 111 -15.01 8.86 -2.87
CA THR A 111 -16.30 9.38 -2.38
C THR A 111 -16.77 8.60 -1.14
N SER A 112 -16.76 7.27 -1.21
CA SER A 112 -17.17 6.42 -0.08
C SER A 112 -16.29 6.62 1.15
N PHE A 113 -14.97 6.77 0.99
CA PHE A 113 -14.06 7.02 2.11
C PHE A 113 -14.21 8.41 2.72
N HIS A 114 -14.46 9.45 1.91
CA HIS A 114 -14.76 10.79 2.41
C HIS A 114 -16.07 10.79 3.22
N THR A 115 -17.14 10.18 2.70
CA THR A 115 -18.38 10.01 3.45
C THR A 115 -18.16 9.20 4.73
N ALA A 116 -17.37 8.12 4.68
CA ALA A 116 -17.03 7.34 5.89
C ALA A 116 -16.27 8.19 6.93
N LEU A 117 -15.35 9.05 6.49
CA LEU A 117 -14.59 9.95 7.34
C LEU A 117 -15.48 11.00 8.01
N GLU A 118 -16.43 11.58 7.26
CA GLU A 118 -17.42 12.53 7.77
C GLU A 118 -18.34 11.88 8.81
N LEU A 119 -18.77 10.63 8.59
CA LEU A 119 -19.58 9.88 9.53
C LEU A 119 -18.80 9.44 10.79
N ALA A 120 -17.47 9.41 10.74
CA ALA A 120 -16.61 8.93 11.82
C ALA A 120 -16.15 10.04 12.79
N THR A 121 -16.91 11.12 12.98
CA THR A 121 -16.52 12.31 13.78
C THR A 121 -15.96 11.99 15.18
N GLU A 122 -16.54 11.04 15.88
CA GLU A 122 -16.15 10.66 17.26
C GLU A 122 -15.18 9.48 17.32
N GLN A 123 -14.87 8.85 16.18
CA GLN A 123 -14.15 7.58 16.10
C GLN A 123 -12.80 7.77 15.42
N ARG A 124 -11.80 8.25 16.19
CA ARG A 124 -10.46 8.57 15.68
C ARG A 124 -9.81 7.41 14.92
N GLU A 125 -9.94 6.18 15.39
CA GLU A 125 -9.34 5.02 14.72
C GLU A 125 -9.96 4.78 13.33
N ILE A 126 -11.26 5.03 13.16
CA ILE A 126 -11.94 4.92 11.86
C ILE A 126 -11.53 6.07 10.94
N GLN A 127 -11.44 7.28 11.49
CA GLN A 127 -10.92 8.42 10.73
C GLN A 127 -9.52 8.15 10.17
N HIS A 128 -8.63 7.56 10.98
CA HIS A 128 -7.27 7.25 10.56
C HIS A 128 -7.22 6.20 9.44
N VAL A 129 -8.05 5.16 9.48
CA VAL A 129 -8.08 4.18 8.39
C VAL A 129 -8.71 4.75 7.12
N CYS A 130 -9.72 5.62 7.24
CA CYS A 130 -10.26 6.34 6.09
C CYS A 130 -9.21 7.27 5.47
N LEU A 131 -8.50 8.06 6.28
CA LEU A 131 -7.43 8.96 5.81
C LEU A 131 -6.30 8.18 5.12
N TYR A 132 -5.98 6.99 5.63
CA TYR A 132 -4.99 6.12 5.00
C TYR A 132 -5.44 5.72 3.59
N GLU A 133 -6.66 5.20 3.45
CA GLU A 133 -7.20 4.79 2.15
C GLU A 133 -7.37 5.98 1.19
N ILE A 134 -7.83 7.14 1.68
CA ILE A 134 -7.91 8.38 0.88
C ILE A 134 -6.52 8.74 0.36
N GLY A 135 -5.50 8.76 1.22
CA GLY A 135 -4.13 9.07 0.82
C GLY A 135 -3.61 8.14 -0.28
N TRP A 136 -3.86 6.83 -0.15
CA TRP A 136 -3.47 5.85 -1.16
C TRP A 136 -4.24 5.99 -2.47
N CYS A 137 -5.56 6.16 -2.41
CA CYS A 137 -6.37 6.39 -3.61
C CYS A 137 -5.97 7.68 -4.32
N SER A 138 -5.68 8.75 -3.58
CA SER A 138 -5.16 9.99 -4.16
C SER A 138 -3.78 9.82 -4.80
N MET A 139 -2.89 9.01 -4.22
CA MET A 139 -1.60 8.67 -4.87
C MET A 139 -1.80 7.86 -6.16
N ILE A 140 -2.75 6.92 -6.18
CA ILE A 140 -3.10 6.12 -7.38
C ILE A 140 -3.65 7.02 -8.50
N GLU A 141 -4.41 8.06 -8.14
CA GLU A 141 -4.90 9.09 -9.06
C GLU A 141 -3.87 10.18 -9.37
N LEU A 142 -2.62 10.05 -8.91
CA LEU A 142 -1.55 11.05 -9.02
C LEU A 142 -1.91 12.45 -8.46
N ASN A 143 -2.97 12.53 -7.63
CA ASN A 143 -3.34 13.72 -6.90
C ASN A 143 -2.52 13.81 -5.61
N PHE A 144 -1.24 14.19 -5.77
CA PHE A 144 -0.30 14.29 -4.66
C PHE A 144 -0.69 15.33 -3.60
N LYS A 145 -1.50 16.33 -3.97
CA LYS A 145 -1.94 17.40 -3.05
C LYS A 145 -2.87 16.87 -1.96
N ASP A 146 -3.87 16.08 -2.36
CA ASP A 146 -4.82 15.51 -1.39
C ASP A 146 -4.22 14.29 -0.65
N ALA A 147 -3.31 13.56 -1.31
CA ALA A 147 -2.51 12.53 -0.67
C ALA A 147 -1.65 13.12 0.48
N PHE A 148 -0.91 14.19 0.20
CA PHE A 148 -0.09 14.91 1.17
C PHE A 148 -0.90 15.33 2.40
N ARG A 149 -2.06 15.99 2.20
CA ARG A 149 -2.93 16.43 3.30
C ARG A 149 -3.40 15.28 4.18
N SER A 150 -3.74 14.16 3.56
CA SER A 150 -4.21 12.97 4.28
C SER A 150 -3.10 12.34 5.12
N PHE A 151 -1.90 12.20 4.55
CA PHE A 151 -0.75 11.65 5.28
C PHE A 151 -0.20 12.59 6.34
N GLU A 152 -0.29 13.90 6.14
CA GLU A 152 0.13 14.90 7.13
C GLU A 152 -0.71 14.78 8.42
N ARG A 153 -2.03 14.66 8.28
CA ARG A 153 -2.91 14.40 9.42
C ARG A 153 -2.54 13.10 10.14
N LEU A 154 -2.28 12.04 9.38
CA LEU A 154 -1.82 10.76 9.95
C LEU A 154 -0.46 10.88 10.65
N LYS A 155 0.49 11.63 10.09
CA LYS A 155 1.80 11.90 10.73
C LYS A 155 1.61 12.53 12.11
N ASN A 156 0.74 13.54 12.19
CA ASN A 156 0.54 14.34 13.39
C ASN A 156 -0.33 13.64 14.45
N GLU A 157 -1.36 12.91 14.03
CA GLU A 157 -2.36 12.35 14.93
C GLU A 157 -2.14 10.85 15.26
N SER A 158 -1.51 10.09 14.36
CA SER A 158 -1.33 8.64 14.55
C SER A 158 -0.27 8.34 15.60
N ARG A 159 -0.50 7.31 16.40
CA ARG A 159 0.51 6.75 17.32
C ARG A 159 1.38 5.66 16.65
N TRP A 160 1.06 5.30 15.42
CA TRP A 160 1.63 4.15 14.72
C TRP A 160 2.29 4.61 13.43
N SER A 161 3.51 4.11 13.17
CA SER A 161 4.26 4.34 11.93
C SER A 161 4.33 5.82 11.49
N GLN A 162 4.44 6.73 12.46
CA GLN A 162 4.56 8.18 12.20
C GLN A 162 5.72 8.50 11.25
N CYS A 163 6.83 7.77 11.37
CA CYS A 163 7.98 7.87 10.48
C CYS A 163 7.61 7.56 9.01
N TYR A 164 6.81 6.51 8.78
CA TYR A 164 6.33 6.15 7.45
C TYR A 164 5.38 7.21 6.89
N TYR A 165 4.42 7.67 7.69
CA TYR A 165 3.52 8.75 7.26
C TYR A 165 4.25 10.06 6.99
N ALA A 166 5.29 10.39 7.76
CA ALA A 166 6.16 11.52 7.47
C ALA A 166 6.87 11.36 6.12
N TYR A 167 7.37 10.16 5.81
CA TYR A 167 8.00 9.89 4.53
C TYR A 167 7.02 10.04 3.37
N LEU A 168 5.82 9.46 3.47
CA LEU A 168 4.78 9.62 2.45
C LEU A 168 4.35 11.08 2.28
N THR A 169 4.24 11.82 3.39
CA THR A 169 3.95 13.26 3.40
C THR A 169 5.02 14.02 2.61
N ALA A 170 6.30 13.82 2.92
CA ALA A 170 7.41 14.50 2.24
C ALA A 170 7.47 14.17 0.74
N VAL A 171 7.29 12.89 0.39
CA VAL A 171 7.28 12.43 -1.00
C VAL A 171 6.13 13.08 -1.79
N CYS A 172 4.91 13.08 -1.24
CA CYS A 172 3.76 13.70 -1.90
C CYS A 172 3.91 15.22 -1.98
N GLN A 173 4.39 15.88 -0.92
CA GLN A 173 4.63 17.32 -0.90
C GLN A 173 5.63 17.73 -1.99
N GLY A 174 6.77 17.03 -2.06
CA GLY A 174 7.80 17.29 -3.06
C GLY A 174 7.30 17.01 -4.49
N ALA A 175 6.43 16.02 -4.68
CA ALA A 175 5.81 15.73 -5.97
C ALA A 175 4.86 16.84 -6.45
N THR A 176 4.24 17.61 -5.54
CA THR A 176 3.45 18.80 -5.91
C THR A 176 4.32 19.98 -6.36
N GLY A 177 5.61 19.97 -6.01
CA GLY A 177 6.59 21.02 -6.34
C GLY A 177 7.10 21.79 -5.14
N ASP A 178 6.53 21.60 -3.95
CA ASP A 178 7.02 22.17 -2.70
C ASP A 178 8.20 21.35 -2.15
N VAL A 179 9.35 21.52 -2.79
CA VAL A 179 10.59 20.80 -2.44
C VAL A 179 11.20 21.28 -1.13
N GLU A 180 11.01 22.56 -0.76
CA GLU A 180 11.55 23.13 0.48
C GLU A 180 10.79 22.56 1.69
N GLY A 181 9.46 22.60 1.66
CA GLY A 181 8.64 21.99 2.71
C GLY A 181 8.87 20.48 2.82
N ALA A 182 8.98 19.78 1.68
CA ALA A 182 9.33 18.36 1.65
C ALA A 182 10.67 18.07 2.35
N GLN A 183 11.68 18.93 2.15
CA GLN A 183 12.98 18.79 2.79
C GLN A 183 12.90 18.87 4.31
N GLU A 184 12.04 19.76 4.83
CA GLU A 184 11.81 19.85 6.27
C GLU A 184 11.17 18.58 6.82
N VAL A 185 10.15 18.06 6.12
CA VAL A 185 9.47 16.83 6.53
C VAL A 185 10.42 15.63 6.44
N PHE A 186 11.32 15.55 5.45
CA PHE A 186 12.34 14.51 5.38
C PHE A 186 13.29 14.53 6.59
N ARG A 187 13.60 15.71 7.16
CA ARG A 187 14.36 15.80 8.43
C ARG A 187 13.56 15.23 9.60
N ASP A 188 12.24 15.40 9.60
CA ASP A 188 11.38 14.85 10.65
C ASP A 188 11.21 13.34 10.57
N VAL A 189 11.31 12.72 9.38
CA VAL A 189 11.28 11.25 9.21
C VAL A 189 12.27 10.56 10.15
N GLN A 190 13.49 11.09 10.24
CA GLN A 190 14.54 10.56 11.11
C GLN A 190 14.23 10.75 12.59
N LYS A 191 13.69 11.93 12.97
CA LYS A 191 13.31 12.22 14.36
C LYS A 191 12.17 11.33 14.84
N LEU A 192 11.26 10.98 13.93
CA LEU A 192 10.08 10.15 14.20
C LEU A 192 10.38 8.65 14.16
N PHE A 193 11.62 8.25 13.83
CA PHE A 193 12.04 6.86 13.84
C PHE A 193 12.16 6.33 15.28
N LYS A 194 11.17 5.53 15.69
CA LYS A 194 11.10 4.97 17.05
C LYS A 194 11.29 3.45 17.07
N ARG A 195 10.88 2.74 16.01
CA ARG A 195 10.80 1.28 16.02
C ARG A 195 11.83 0.67 15.08
N LYS A 196 13.00 0.35 15.64
CA LYS A 196 14.11 -0.25 14.90
C LYS A 196 13.79 -1.60 14.26
N ASN A 197 12.79 -2.34 14.71
CA ASN A 197 12.43 -3.65 14.15
C ASN A 197 11.40 -3.58 13.01
N ASN A 198 10.91 -2.39 12.65
CA ASN A 198 9.92 -2.23 11.60
C ASN A 198 10.60 -1.97 10.25
N GLN A 199 10.57 -2.95 9.33
CA GLN A 199 11.16 -2.85 7.99
C GLN A 199 10.64 -1.64 7.20
N ILE A 200 9.36 -1.28 7.37
CA ILE A 200 8.76 -0.13 6.68
C ILE A 200 9.40 1.19 7.17
N GLU A 201 9.60 1.34 8.47
CA GLU A 201 10.23 2.54 9.03
C GLU A 201 11.72 2.59 8.69
N GLN A 202 12.41 1.43 8.68
CA GLN A 202 13.81 1.36 8.22
C GLN A 202 13.94 1.82 6.76
N PHE A 203 13.07 1.32 5.87
CA PHE A 203 13.02 1.76 4.48
C PHE A 203 12.80 3.27 4.37
N SER A 204 11.81 3.82 5.09
CA SER A 204 11.53 5.26 5.09
C SER A 204 12.69 6.12 5.56
N VAL A 205 13.40 5.70 6.62
CA VAL A 205 14.57 6.43 7.11
C VAL A 205 15.71 6.37 6.10
N LYS A 206 16.03 5.18 5.58
CA LYS A 206 17.11 5.00 4.60
C LYS A 206 16.88 5.82 3.33
N LYS A 207 15.64 5.86 2.84
CA LYS A 207 15.27 6.69 1.68
C LYS A 207 15.20 8.17 2.04
N GLY A 208 14.64 8.53 3.19
CA GLY A 208 14.58 9.91 3.69
C GLY A 208 15.97 10.52 3.89
N GLU A 209 16.97 9.72 4.28
CA GLU A 209 18.35 10.18 4.44
C GLU A 209 18.98 10.66 3.12
N ARG A 210 18.60 10.07 1.99
CA ARG A 210 19.07 10.51 0.68
C ARG A 210 18.56 11.92 0.40
N PHE A 211 17.26 12.14 0.55
CA PHE A 211 16.64 13.46 0.36
C PHE A 211 17.15 14.48 1.39
N ARG A 212 17.48 14.04 2.60
CA ARG A 212 18.14 14.90 3.59
C ARG A 212 19.54 15.37 3.13
N LYS A 213 20.32 14.51 2.49
CA LYS A 213 21.69 14.80 2.03
C LYS A 213 21.72 15.56 0.70
N GLN A 214 20.77 15.28 -0.19
CA GLN A 214 20.65 15.86 -1.53
C GLN A 214 19.28 16.52 -1.65
N ASN A 215 19.23 17.80 -2.05
CA ASN A 215 17.97 18.52 -2.16
C ASN A 215 16.96 17.77 -3.04
N PRO A 216 15.72 17.54 -2.54
CA PRO A 216 14.69 16.85 -3.29
C PRO A 216 14.34 17.64 -4.54
N THR A 217 14.14 16.93 -5.64
CA THR A 217 13.56 17.50 -6.86
C THR A 217 12.18 16.91 -7.07
N LYS A 218 11.30 17.65 -7.74
CA LYS A 218 9.95 17.18 -8.07
C LYS A 218 9.97 15.80 -8.72
N HIS A 219 10.84 15.61 -9.71
CA HIS A 219 10.96 14.35 -10.47
C HIS A 219 11.40 13.18 -9.59
N LEU A 220 12.37 13.39 -8.67
CA LEU A 220 12.79 12.35 -7.73
C LEU A 220 11.71 12.00 -6.71
N CYS A 221 10.93 12.99 -6.26
CA CYS A 221 9.80 12.76 -5.36
C CYS A 221 8.66 12.00 -6.06
N VAL A 222 8.35 12.33 -7.33
CA VAL A 222 7.40 11.55 -8.14
C VAL A 222 7.91 10.12 -8.29
N LEU A 223 9.20 9.90 -8.60
CA LEU A 223 9.78 8.57 -8.70
C LEU A 223 9.66 7.79 -7.37
N ALA A 224 9.89 8.45 -6.23
CA ALA A 224 9.72 7.83 -4.91
C ALA A 224 8.24 7.48 -4.62
N ALA A 225 7.28 8.28 -5.08
CA ALA A 225 5.87 7.95 -4.97
C ALA A 225 5.51 6.71 -5.79
N ILE A 226 6.04 6.60 -7.01
CA ILE A 226 5.88 5.43 -7.89
C ILE A 226 6.53 4.19 -7.27
N GLU A 227 7.72 4.33 -6.68
CA GLU A 227 8.42 3.27 -5.94
C GLU A 227 7.54 2.71 -4.82
N VAL A 228 6.91 3.58 -4.04
CA VAL A 228 5.98 3.17 -2.97
C VAL A 228 4.76 2.44 -3.54
N LEU A 229 4.15 2.94 -4.62
CA LEU A 229 3.02 2.28 -5.27
C LEU A 229 3.40 0.87 -5.78
N TYR A 230 4.58 0.71 -6.37
CA TYR A 230 5.10 -0.58 -6.83
C TYR A 230 5.31 -1.58 -5.67
N LEU A 231 6.02 -1.15 -4.62
CA LEU A 231 6.34 -2.01 -3.48
C LEU A 231 5.06 -2.48 -2.74
N TRP A 232 3.96 -1.74 -2.85
CA TRP A 232 2.66 -2.05 -2.25
C TRP A 232 1.68 -2.71 -3.23
N LYS A 233 2.13 -3.13 -4.42
CA LYS A 233 1.30 -3.73 -5.49
C LYS A 233 0.09 -2.86 -5.87
N ALA A 234 0.21 -1.54 -5.81
CA ALA A 234 -0.86 -0.62 -6.12
C ALA A 234 -0.89 -0.18 -7.60
N LEU A 235 0.16 -0.47 -8.39
CA LEU A 235 0.18 -0.13 -9.83
C LEU A 235 -0.99 -0.69 -10.64
N PRO A 236 -1.46 -1.95 -10.42
CA PRO A 236 -2.63 -2.47 -11.15
C PRO A 236 -3.94 -1.75 -10.83
N ASN A 237 -3.98 -0.96 -9.76
CA ASN A 237 -5.15 -0.13 -9.42
C ASN A 237 -5.17 1.21 -10.14
N CYS A 238 -4.07 1.61 -10.79
CA CYS A 238 -3.99 2.84 -11.56
C CYS A 238 -4.73 2.72 -12.89
N SER A 239 -5.33 3.83 -13.34
CA SER A 239 -5.88 3.92 -14.70
C SER A 239 -4.78 3.85 -15.75
N PHE A 240 -5.14 3.43 -16.97
CA PHE A 240 -4.20 3.38 -18.11
C PHE A 240 -3.52 4.74 -18.35
N THR A 241 -4.29 5.84 -18.29
CA THR A 241 -3.79 7.20 -18.43
C THR A 241 -2.76 7.56 -17.34
N ASN A 242 -3.05 7.22 -16.09
CA ASN A 242 -2.12 7.50 -14.99
C ASN A 242 -0.82 6.67 -15.12
N LEU A 243 -0.92 5.41 -15.56
CA LEU A 243 0.25 4.58 -15.85
C LEU A 243 1.12 5.19 -16.96
N GLN A 244 0.52 5.75 -18.01
CA GLN A 244 1.28 6.46 -19.07
C GLN A 244 1.98 7.71 -18.53
N HIS A 245 1.30 8.51 -17.70
CA HIS A 245 1.91 9.67 -17.04
C HIS A 245 3.07 9.26 -16.12
N MET A 246 2.93 8.16 -15.37
CA MET A 246 3.99 7.61 -14.53
C MET A 246 5.19 7.16 -15.38
N SER A 247 4.94 6.53 -16.53
CA SER A 247 6.00 6.13 -17.47
C SER A 247 6.79 7.33 -17.97
N GLN A 248 6.09 8.40 -18.38
CA GLN A 248 6.73 9.64 -18.82
C GLN A 248 7.56 10.27 -17.69
N ALA A 249 7.00 10.38 -16.48
CA ALA A 249 7.70 10.92 -15.33
C ALA A 249 8.97 10.11 -14.99
N CYS A 250 8.95 8.78 -15.15
CA CYS A 250 10.14 7.95 -14.99
C CYS A 250 11.23 8.29 -16.02
N HIS A 251 10.87 8.56 -17.28
CA HIS A 251 11.84 8.95 -18.32
C HIS A 251 12.48 10.32 -18.09
N GLU A 252 11.76 11.25 -17.47
CA GLU A 252 12.26 12.60 -17.15
C GLU A 252 13.33 12.61 -16.04
N VAL A 253 13.49 11.52 -15.29
CA VAL A 253 14.52 11.42 -14.25
C VAL A 253 15.88 11.08 -14.86
N VAL A 254 16.79 12.05 -14.87
CA VAL A 254 18.15 11.95 -15.46
C VAL A 254 19.22 11.52 -14.44
N ASP A 255 18.86 11.28 -13.18
CA ASP A 255 19.84 10.95 -12.13
C ASP A 255 20.47 9.54 -12.35
N PRO A 256 21.81 9.44 -12.51
CA PRO A 256 22.49 8.17 -12.76
C PRO A 256 22.36 7.15 -11.62
N SER A 257 22.17 7.61 -10.38
CA SER A 257 22.08 6.74 -9.19
C SER A 257 20.75 5.99 -9.06
N VAL A 258 19.74 6.33 -9.86
CA VAL A 258 18.41 5.70 -9.84
C VAL A 258 18.09 4.95 -11.12
N VAL A 259 19.08 4.71 -11.97
CA VAL A 259 18.88 4.04 -13.27
C VAL A 259 18.26 2.64 -13.09
N GLY A 260 18.77 1.83 -12.16
CA GLY A 260 18.17 0.52 -11.85
C GLY A 260 16.74 0.62 -11.34
N LEU A 261 16.44 1.58 -10.45
CA LEU A 261 15.08 1.79 -9.93
C LEU A 261 14.12 2.22 -11.05
N ARG A 262 14.55 3.17 -11.88
CA ARG A 262 13.77 3.65 -13.03
C ARG A 262 13.42 2.50 -13.97
N ASN A 263 14.40 1.65 -14.30
CA ASN A 263 14.17 0.50 -15.16
C ASN A 263 13.21 -0.53 -14.52
N LEU A 264 13.34 -0.80 -13.21
CA LEU A 264 12.40 -1.67 -12.49
C LEU A 264 10.96 -1.13 -12.56
N LEU A 265 10.77 0.16 -12.30
CA LEU A 265 9.45 0.78 -12.31
C LEU A 265 8.86 0.85 -13.72
N LEU A 266 9.66 1.20 -14.73
CA LEU A 266 9.23 1.16 -16.13
C LEU A 266 8.80 -0.24 -16.54
N GLY A 267 9.57 -1.27 -16.18
CA GLY A 267 9.19 -2.66 -16.44
C GLY A 267 7.84 -3.02 -15.81
N ALA A 268 7.61 -2.63 -14.57
CA ALA A 268 6.36 -2.88 -13.86
C ALA A 268 5.16 -2.11 -14.46
N ILE A 269 5.38 -0.87 -14.90
CA ILE A 269 4.36 -0.04 -15.57
C ILE A 269 4.01 -0.64 -16.93
N HIS A 270 5.00 -0.96 -17.77
CA HIS A 270 4.78 -1.59 -19.08
C HIS A 270 4.08 -2.94 -18.96
N LYS A 271 4.40 -3.74 -17.93
CA LYS A 271 3.67 -4.97 -17.58
C LYS A 271 2.18 -4.68 -17.31
N CYS A 272 1.86 -3.63 -16.55
CA CYS A 272 0.46 -3.25 -16.28
C CYS A 272 -0.25 -2.70 -17.53
N LEU A 273 0.49 -2.07 -18.46
CA LEU A 273 -0.03 -1.60 -19.74
C LEU A 273 -0.24 -2.72 -20.79
N GLY A 274 0.27 -3.93 -20.52
CA GLY A 274 0.22 -5.07 -21.45
C GLY A 274 1.39 -5.15 -22.45
N ASN A 275 2.37 -4.24 -22.36
CA ASN A 275 3.55 -4.21 -23.22
C ASN A 275 4.63 -5.15 -22.68
N VAL A 276 4.43 -6.46 -22.85
CA VAL A 276 5.28 -7.50 -22.23
C VAL A 276 6.73 -7.44 -22.73
N GLU A 277 6.96 -7.20 -24.03
CA GLU A 277 8.31 -7.16 -24.61
C GLU A 277 9.15 -6.03 -24.00
N ASP A 278 8.59 -4.82 -23.93
CA ASP A 278 9.24 -3.67 -23.28
C ASP A 278 9.50 -3.96 -21.81
N ALA A 279 8.53 -4.55 -21.11
CA ALA A 279 8.65 -4.88 -19.70
C ALA A 279 9.85 -5.81 -19.45
N VAL A 280 10.00 -6.86 -20.27
CA VAL A 280 11.13 -7.79 -20.23
C VAL A 280 12.46 -7.06 -20.44
N GLN A 281 12.55 -6.18 -21.45
CA GLN A 281 13.78 -5.42 -21.71
C GLN A 281 14.15 -4.52 -20.53
N PHE A 282 13.19 -3.81 -19.95
CA PHE A 282 13.43 -2.95 -18.80
C PHE A 282 13.85 -3.74 -17.55
N PHE A 283 13.20 -4.88 -17.28
CA PHE A 283 13.62 -5.74 -16.17
C PHE A 283 15.02 -6.32 -16.38
N GLN A 284 15.36 -6.77 -17.58
CA GLN A 284 16.73 -7.23 -17.90
C GLN A 284 17.78 -6.12 -17.69
N ARG A 285 17.46 -4.86 -18.04
CA ARG A 285 18.34 -3.71 -17.77
C ARG A 285 18.47 -3.43 -16.27
N ALA A 286 17.40 -3.62 -15.49
CA ALA A 286 17.45 -3.47 -14.03
C ALA A 286 18.28 -4.57 -13.35
N VAL A 287 18.22 -5.81 -13.84
CA VAL A 287 19.03 -6.94 -13.34
C VAL A 287 20.53 -6.70 -13.60
N LYS A 288 20.87 -6.17 -14.78
CA LYS A 288 22.26 -5.90 -15.19
C LYS A 288 22.87 -4.63 -14.55
N ASP A 289 22.10 -3.87 -13.78
CA ASP A 289 22.60 -2.64 -13.14
C ASP A 289 23.49 -2.96 -11.93
N GLU A 290 24.81 -3.03 -12.16
CA GLU A 290 25.79 -3.31 -11.10
C GLU A 290 26.01 -2.12 -10.15
N GLN A 291 25.74 -0.89 -10.57
CA GLN A 291 25.87 0.31 -9.72
C GLN A 291 24.80 0.35 -8.62
N GLY A 292 23.63 -0.26 -8.86
CA GLY A 292 22.57 -0.43 -7.86
C GLY A 292 22.92 -1.35 -6.68
N ARG A 293 23.93 -2.25 -6.81
CA ARG A 293 24.29 -3.26 -5.80
C ARG A 293 24.68 -2.66 -4.45
N GLN A 294 25.16 -1.42 -4.39
CA GLN A 294 25.63 -0.82 -3.13
C GLN A 294 24.58 0.02 -2.39
N GLN A 295 23.53 0.50 -3.08
CA GLN A 295 22.59 1.49 -2.50
C GLN A 295 21.16 0.96 -2.34
N ASN A 296 20.69 0.08 -3.24
CA ASN A 296 19.32 -0.42 -3.25
C ASN A 296 19.27 -1.94 -3.50
N LEU A 297 19.68 -2.70 -2.48
CA LEU A 297 19.84 -4.16 -2.52
C LEU A 297 18.58 -4.94 -2.99
N TYR A 298 17.38 -4.37 -2.88
CA TYR A 298 16.14 -5.06 -3.24
C TYR A 298 15.80 -4.96 -4.74
N ILE A 299 16.41 -4.05 -5.52
CA ILE A 299 16.00 -3.80 -6.91
C ILE A 299 16.25 -5.01 -7.81
N GLN A 300 17.44 -5.60 -7.74
CA GLN A 300 17.80 -6.77 -8.55
C GLN A 300 16.93 -7.99 -8.22
N PRO A 301 16.76 -8.42 -6.94
CA PRO A 301 15.86 -9.51 -6.59
C PRO A 301 14.43 -9.30 -7.10
N TYR A 302 13.88 -8.08 -6.97
CA TYR A 302 12.54 -7.77 -7.46
C TYR A 302 12.47 -7.79 -9.00
N ALA A 303 13.50 -7.31 -9.70
CA ALA A 303 13.56 -7.38 -11.16
C ALA A 303 13.62 -8.84 -11.65
N CYS A 304 14.45 -9.67 -11.02
CA CYS A 304 14.54 -11.11 -11.30
C CYS A 304 13.19 -11.80 -11.06
N TYR A 305 12.54 -11.51 -9.92
CA TYR A 305 11.21 -12.04 -9.62
C TYR A 305 10.17 -11.64 -10.68
N GLU A 306 10.06 -10.36 -11.01
CA GLU A 306 9.06 -9.90 -12.00
C GLU A 306 9.34 -10.46 -13.40
N LEU A 307 10.63 -10.61 -13.76
CA LEU A 307 11.06 -11.25 -15.00
C LEU A 307 10.71 -12.75 -15.00
N GLY A 308 10.96 -13.46 -13.90
CA GLY A 308 10.58 -14.86 -13.73
C GLY A 308 9.07 -15.08 -13.83
N CYS A 309 8.27 -14.17 -13.26
CA CYS A 309 6.82 -14.19 -13.42
C CYS A 309 6.35 -13.93 -14.86
N LEU A 310 7.13 -13.20 -15.68
CA LEU A 310 6.78 -12.91 -17.08
C LEU A 310 7.26 -14.00 -18.04
N LEU A 311 8.44 -14.59 -17.80
CA LEU A 311 9.08 -15.55 -18.70
C LEU A 311 8.71 -17.01 -18.40
N LEU A 312 8.27 -17.31 -17.18
CA LEU A 312 7.87 -18.65 -16.73
C LEU A 312 8.84 -19.76 -17.20
N ASP A 313 10.04 -19.72 -16.62
CA ASP A 313 10.76 -20.91 -16.16
C ASP A 313 11.47 -20.54 -14.84
N ASN A 314 10.93 -21.05 -13.72
CA ASN A 314 11.42 -20.97 -12.32
C ASN A 314 11.96 -19.62 -11.79
N PRO A 315 11.22 -18.91 -10.88
CA PRO A 315 11.83 -17.85 -10.10
C PRO A 315 12.89 -18.41 -9.12
N GLU A 316 14.16 -18.01 -9.27
CA GLU A 316 15.27 -18.45 -8.40
C GLU A 316 15.14 -17.93 -6.96
N GLU A 317 15.52 -18.78 -5.98
CA GLU A 317 15.33 -18.56 -4.53
C GLU A 317 16.54 -17.90 -3.83
N GLU A 318 17.64 -17.58 -4.52
CA GLU A 318 18.94 -17.28 -3.89
C GLU A 318 19.23 -15.80 -3.59
N TYR A 319 18.28 -15.05 -3.00
CA TYR A 319 18.55 -13.69 -2.52
C TYR A 319 18.14 -13.50 -1.05
N THR A 320 19.12 -13.19 -0.18
CA THR A 320 18.91 -12.91 1.25
C THR A 320 19.54 -11.58 1.67
N GLY A 321 18.94 -10.86 2.63
CA GLY A 321 19.56 -9.70 3.30
C GLY A 321 19.18 -8.32 2.78
N TYR A 322 17.95 -8.12 2.27
CA TYR A 322 17.47 -6.82 1.76
C TYR A 322 16.10 -6.39 2.31
N ASP A 323 15.80 -5.08 2.20
CA ASP A 323 14.53 -4.49 2.66
C ASP A 323 13.33 -5.11 1.91
N PHE A 324 12.26 -5.48 2.63
CA PHE A 324 11.08 -6.20 2.12
C PHE A 324 11.29 -7.63 1.63
N GLU A 325 12.39 -8.28 1.98
CA GLU A 325 12.64 -9.71 1.71
C GLU A 325 11.44 -10.60 2.09
N ASN A 326 10.86 -10.43 3.29
CA ASN A 326 9.67 -11.17 3.70
C ASN A 326 8.46 -10.98 2.76
N ARG A 327 8.32 -9.79 2.16
CA ARG A 327 7.25 -9.53 1.19
C ARG A 327 7.57 -10.20 -0.15
N LEU A 328 8.83 -10.18 -0.59
CA LEU A 328 9.20 -10.87 -1.83
C LEU A 328 9.02 -12.38 -1.68
N HIS A 329 9.44 -12.98 -0.57
CA HIS A 329 9.21 -14.40 -0.27
C HIS A 329 7.73 -14.77 -0.30
N VAL A 330 6.85 -13.97 0.31
CA VAL A 330 5.39 -14.21 0.22
C VAL A 330 4.91 -14.17 -1.23
N ARG A 331 5.42 -13.24 -2.05
CA ARG A 331 5.08 -13.16 -3.48
C ARG A 331 5.59 -14.38 -4.27
N ILE A 332 6.83 -14.80 -4.03
CA ILE A 332 7.44 -15.99 -4.62
C ILE A 332 6.64 -17.24 -4.26
N HIS A 333 6.33 -17.44 -2.97
CA HIS A 333 5.51 -18.56 -2.52
C HIS A 333 4.12 -18.58 -3.16
N ALA A 334 3.45 -17.42 -3.25
CA ALA A 334 2.15 -17.32 -3.92
C ALA A 334 2.24 -17.64 -5.42
N ALA A 335 3.28 -17.14 -6.10
CA ALA A 335 3.52 -17.43 -7.51
C ALA A 335 3.83 -18.92 -7.74
N LEU A 336 4.70 -19.52 -6.93
CA LEU A 336 5.02 -20.95 -6.99
C LEU A 336 3.81 -21.83 -6.68
N ALA A 337 2.96 -21.44 -5.72
CA ALA A 337 1.70 -22.14 -5.43
C ALA A 337 0.77 -22.15 -6.66
N SER A 338 0.61 -21.00 -7.33
CA SER A 338 -0.21 -20.90 -8.54
C SER A 338 0.34 -21.74 -9.71
N LEU A 339 1.66 -21.90 -9.81
CA LEU A 339 2.29 -22.74 -10.84
C LEU A 339 2.08 -24.24 -10.58
N ARG A 340 2.04 -24.66 -9.31
CA ARG A 340 1.76 -26.05 -8.93
C ARG A 340 0.32 -26.48 -9.21
N GLU A 341 -0.63 -25.55 -9.25
CA GLU A 341 -2.02 -25.83 -9.61
C GLU A 341 -2.23 -26.01 -11.12
N VAL A 342 -1.32 -25.51 -11.96
CA VAL A 342 -1.40 -25.57 -13.44
C VAL A 342 -0.77 -26.86 -14.01
N VAL A 343 -0.04 -27.63 -13.21
CA VAL A 343 0.50 -28.94 -13.61
C VAL A 343 -0.41 -30.04 -13.04
N PRO A 344 -1.29 -30.66 -13.84
CA PRO A 344 -1.93 -31.90 -13.42
C PRO A 344 -0.85 -32.96 -13.27
N GLN A 345 -0.84 -33.67 -12.14
CA GLN A 345 -0.04 -34.89 -11.97
C GLN A 345 -0.46 -35.97 -12.97
#